data_AF-A0A7X8CUY0-F1
#
_entry.id   AF-A0A7X8CUY0-F1
#
_cell.length_a   1.000
_cell.length_b   1.000
_cell.length_c   1.000
_cell.angle_alpha   90.00
_cell.angle_beta   90.00
_cell.angle_gamma   90.00
#
_symmetry.space_group_name_H-M   'P 1'
#
loop_
_entity.id
_entity.type
_entity.pdbx_description
1 polymer ?
#
loop_
_entity_poly.entity_id
_entity_poly.type
_entity_poly.pdbx_seq_one_letter_code
_entity_poly.pdbx_strand_id
1 'polypeptide(L)'
;MDYARMRADASEIFAAGVASVDPRPMVRDALRLEGPVLTVEAGGRAAAWDPRRFDRILVLGYGKAGSRMARGAEDALGYRISGGVVAVKAGFAEPCERVRILEASHPVPDETSVRAARAVMEAARGADEGTLVLVLVSGGGSSILCVPYDKDGRSLALADKAAVTRELLACGADIREINAVRRHLSAVKGGRLAEILAPATVVTLILSDVVGDELASIASGPTVPDPTTWSDALGIVRRFGIEERIPRAARDLLSDGAAGRLPDTPKPGDRIFRSVTNIVLGSNRRAARAAAARARELGYRTLYLGSRITGEAREIARAYLGMALDCAADGVPRSRPACLIAGGETTVTLRGSGKGGRNQEMALAFLAGLGDSESRIARRICFLSAGTDGND
;
A
#
# COMPACT_ATOMS: atom_id res chain seq x y z
N MET A 1 16.37 -6.96 33.84
CA MET A 1 16.65 -7.42 32.47
C MET A 1 17.83 -6.61 31.98
N ASP A 2 18.84 -7.26 31.41
CA ASP A 2 19.98 -6.56 30.80
C ASP A 2 19.51 -5.78 29.56
N TYR A 3 20.04 -4.57 29.35
CA TYR A 3 19.72 -3.74 28.18
C TYR A 3 20.11 -4.44 26.87
N ALA A 4 21.22 -5.18 26.88
CA ALA A 4 21.64 -5.97 25.73
C ALA A 4 20.57 -6.99 25.32
N ARG A 5 19.94 -7.64 26.32
CA ARG A 5 18.82 -8.56 26.09
C ARG A 5 17.58 -7.84 25.57
N MET A 6 17.18 -6.71 26.16
CA MET A 6 16.01 -5.96 25.67
C MET A 6 16.17 -5.54 24.20
N ARG A 7 17.37 -5.14 23.79
CA ARG A 7 17.67 -4.77 22.41
C ARG A 7 17.64 -5.96 21.45
N ALA A 8 18.15 -7.12 21.88
CA ALA A 8 18.08 -8.36 21.11
C ALA A 8 16.62 -8.80 20.94
N ASP A 9 15.87 -8.86 22.04
CA ASP A 9 14.45 -9.23 22.05
C ASP A 9 13.63 -8.27 21.18
N ALA A 10 13.87 -6.94 21.25
CA ALA A 10 13.18 -5.96 20.41
C ALA A 10 13.46 -6.16 18.91
N SER A 11 14.71 -6.42 18.54
CA SER A 11 15.09 -6.73 17.15
C SER A 11 14.41 -8.00 16.66
N GLU A 12 14.34 -9.03 17.50
CA GLU A 12 13.72 -10.31 17.18
C GLU A 12 12.19 -10.20 17.04
N ILE A 13 11.55 -9.44 17.93
CA ILE A 13 10.12 -9.12 17.86
C ILE A 13 9.79 -8.39 16.55
N PHE A 14 10.60 -7.39 16.18
CA PHE A 14 10.43 -6.68 14.92
C PHE A 14 10.64 -7.60 13.72
N ALA A 15 11.70 -8.42 13.73
CA ALA A 15 12.00 -9.37 12.66
C ALA A 15 10.88 -10.40 12.46
N ALA A 16 10.26 -10.90 13.54
CA ALA A 16 9.08 -11.78 13.45
C ALA A 16 7.88 -11.05 12.79
N GLY A 17 7.69 -9.77 13.11
CA GLY A 17 6.72 -8.92 12.44
C GLY A 17 6.96 -8.82 10.93
N VAL A 18 8.19 -8.48 10.52
CA VAL A 18 8.60 -8.37 9.12
C VAL A 18 8.49 -9.72 8.39
N ALA A 19 8.97 -10.81 8.97
CA ALA A 19 8.92 -12.15 8.38
C ALA A 19 7.47 -12.59 8.11
N SER A 20 6.53 -12.25 9.00
CA SER A 20 5.11 -12.54 8.80
C SER A 20 4.49 -11.82 7.60
N VAL A 21 5.16 -10.77 7.10
CA VAL A 21 4.75 -9.99 5.94
C VAL A 21 5.77 -9.96 4.80
N ASP A 22 6.72 -10.91 4.75
CA ASP A 22 7.63 -11.02 3.61
C ASP A 22 6.84 -11.35 2.33
N PRO A 23 6.90 -10.50 1.28
CA PRO A 23 6.03 -10.64 0.12
C PRO A 23 6.18 -11.97 -0.63
N ARG A 24 7.39 -12.54 -0.70
CA ARG A 24 7.65 -13.76 -1.47
C ARG A 24 6.98 -15.00 -0.85
N PRO A 25 7.32 -15.42 0.39
CA PRO A 25 6.66 -16.55 1.02
C PRO A 25 5.17 -16.29 1.23
N MET A 26 4.75 -15.04 1.50
CA MET A 26 3.33 -14.71 1.64
C MET A 26 2.52 -15.02 0.39
N VAL A 27 2.99 -14.62 -0.80
CA VAL A 27 2.29 -14.93 -2.05
C VAL A 27 2.36 -16.42 -2.37
N ARG A 28 3.54 -17.05 -2.19
CA ARG A 28 3.72 -18.48 -2.42
C ARG A 28 2.76 -19.32 -1.56
N ASP A 29 2.68 -19.02 -0.27
CA ASP A 29 1.89 -19.81 0.68
C ASP A 29 0.38 -19.54 0.56
N ALA A 30 0.01 -18.36 0.06
CA ALA A 30 -1.37 -18.01 -0.25
C ALA A 30 -1.88 -18.69 -1.52
N LEU A 31 -1.02 -18.93 -2.51
CA LEU A 31 -1.35 -19.62 -3.76
C LEU A 31 -1.10 -21.12 -3.63
N ARG A 32 -2.16 -21.90 -3.40
CA ARG A 32 -2.07 -23.36 -3.29
C ARG A 32 -2.66 -24.03 -4.51
N LEU A 33 -1.82 -24.76 -5.26
CA LEU A 33 -2.25 -25.58 -6.37
C LEU A 33 -2.27 -27.06 -5.93
N GLU A 34 -3.45 -27.56 -5.59
CA GLU A 34 -3.66 -28.94 -5.18
C GLU A 34 -4.51 -29.67 -6.22
N GLY A 35 -3.90 -30.59 -6.97
CA GLY A 35 -4.55 -31.26 -8.09
C GLY A 35 -5.05 -30.25 -9.14
N PRO A 36 -6.35 -30.24 -9.49
CA PRO A 36 -6.90 -29.32 -10.48
C PRO A 36 -7.43 -28.01 -9.88
N VAL A 37 -7.13 -27.68 -8.62
CA VAL A 37 -7.71 -26.51 -7.95
C VAL A 37 -6.60 -25.56 -7.51
N LEU A 38 -6.69 -24.32 -7.99
CA LEU A 38 -5.92 -23.20 -7.46
C LEU A 38 -6.75 -22.51 -6.37
N THR A 39 -6.30 -22.60 -5.13
CA THR A 39 -6.90 -21.92 -3.98
C THR A 39 -6.06 -20.72 -3.60
N VAL A 40 -6.72 -19.61 -3.30
CA VAL A 40 -6.12 -18.46 -2.64
C VAL A 40 -6.75 -18.27 -1.29
N GLU A 41 -5.96 -18.38 -0.23
CA GLU A 41 -6.42 -18.20 1.15
C GLU A 41 -5.59 -17.13 1.88
N ALA A 42 -6.27 -16.09 2.37
CA ALA A 42 -5.68 -15.12 3.30
C ALA A 42 -6.74 -14.33 4.07
N GLY A 43 -6.43 -13.97 5.32
CA GLY A 43 -7.24 -13.04 6.10
C GLY A 43 -8.68 -13.51 6.34
N GLY A 44 -8.91 -14.84 6.37
CA GLY A 44 -10.25 -15.43 6.51
C GLY A 44 -11.08 -15.45 5.24
N ARG A 45 -10.49 -15.09 4.08
CA ARG A 45 -11.09 -15.28 2.75
C ARG A 45 -10.39 -16.43 2.05
N ALA A 46 -11.18 -17.31 1.46
CA ALA A 46 -10.72 -18.34 0.55
C ALA A 46 -11.50 -18.22 -0.76
N ALA A 47 -10.81 -18.36 -1.88
CA ALA A 47 -11.40 -18.46 -3.20
C ALA A 47 -10.66 -19.54 -4.00
N ALA A 48 -11.37 -20.22 -4.88
CA ALA A 48 -10.84 -21.35 -5.62
C ALA A 48 -11.24 -21.27 -7.09
N TRP A 49 -10.32 -21.67 -7.95
CA TRP A 49 -10.50 -21.72 -9.39
C TRP A 49 -9.98 -23.06 -9.93
N ASP A 50 -10.58 -23.55 -11.01
CA ASP A 50 -10.00 -24.64 -11.78
C ASP A 50 -9.10 -24.03 -12.88
N PRO A 51 -7.76 -24.01 -12.71
CA PRO A 51 -6.85 -23.42 -13.67
C PRO A 51 -6.87 -24.08 -15.06
N ARG A 52 -7.54 -25.22 -15.24
CA ARG A 52 -7.70 -25.86 -16.57
C ARG A 52 -8.79 -25.19 -17.42
N ARG A 53 -9.60 -24.33 -16.83
CA ARG A 53 -10.60 -23.51 -17.56
C ARG A 53 -9.99 -22.30 -18.24
N PHE A 54 -8.69 -22.06 -18.03
CA PHE A 54 -7.97 -20.94 -18.60
C PHE A 54 -6.84 -21.45 -19.48
N ASP A 55 -6.68 -20.82 -20.64
CA ASP A 55 -5.61 -21.10 -21.59
C ASP A 55 -4.26 -20.53 -21.10
N ARG A 56 -4.34 -19.49 -20.25
CA ARG A 56 -3.17 -18.77 -19.75
C ARG A 56 -3.38 -18.16 -18.38
N ILE A 57 -2.28 -18.07 -17.64
CA ILE A 57 -2.21 -17.34 -16.37
C ILE A 57 -1.22 -16.18 -16.55
N LEU A 58 -1.71 -14.95 -16.41
CA LEU A 58 -0.88 -13.75 -16.46
C LEU A 58 -0.61 -13.21 -15.05
N VAL A 59 0.60 -12.70 -14.83
CA VAL A 59 0.96 -11.99 -13.60
C VAL A 59 1.21 -10.53 -13.92
N LEU A 60 0.30 -9.66 -13.49
CA LEU A 60 0.44 -8.22 -13.57
C LEU A 60 0.70 -7.66 -12.18
N GLY A 61 1.31 -6.49 -12.06
CA GLY A 61 1.45 -5.90 -10.74
C GLY A 61 2.18 -4.59 -10.68
N TYR A 62 2.17 -4.00 -9.50
CA TYR A 62 2.79 -2.72 -9.23
C TYR A 62 3.02 -2.50 -7.74
N GLY A 63 4.14 -1.86 -7.41
CA GLY A 63 4.48 -1.44 -6.05
C GLY A 63 5.89 -1.82 -5.63
N LYS A 64 6.34 -1.30 -4.49
CA LYS A 64 7.70 -1.52 -3.95
C LYS A 64 8.07 -3.00 -3.78
N ALA A 65 7.10 -3.84 -3.41
CA ALA A 65 7.30 -5.28 -3.19
C ALA A 65 6.99 -6.13 -4.43
N GLY A 66 6.69 -5.52 -5.58
CA GLY A 66 6.19 -6.20 -6.76
C GLY A 66 7.08 -7.36 -7.23
N SER A 67 8.41 -7.18 -7.29
CA SER A 67 9.33 -8.25 -7.71
C SER A 67 9.29 -9.44 -6.76
N ARG A 68 9.32 -9.23 -5.44
CA ARG A 68 9.24 -10.32 -4.46
C ARG A 68 7.89 -11.05 -4.52
N MET A 69 6.80 -10.30 -4.71
CA MET A 69 5.47 -10.90 -4.91
C MET A 69 5.43 -11.74 -6.19
N ALA A 70 6.01 -11.25 -7.29
CA ALA A 70 6.07 -11.98 -8.56
C ALA A 70 6.86 -13.28 -8.42
N ARG A 71 8.00 -13.25 -7.73
CA ARG A 71 8.77 -14.45 -7.39
C ARG A 71 7.97 -15.44 -6.55
N GLY A 72 7.17 -14.96 -5.60
CA GLY A 72 6.28 -15.81 -4.82
C GLY A 72 5.21 -16.50 -5.69
N ALA A 73 4.68 -15.80 -6.70
CA ALA A 73 3.77 -16.40 -7.67
C ALA A 73 4.47 -17.43 -8.56
N GLU A 74 5.70 -17.16 -9.00
CA GLU A 74 6.54 -18.11 -9.75
C GLU A 74 6.89 -19.36 -8.92
N ASP A 75 7.22 -19.20 -7.63
CA ASP A 75 7.47 -20.32 -6.73
C ASP A 75 6.22 -21.23 -6.59
N ALA A 76 5.01 -20.66 -6.61
CA ALA A 76 3.77 -21.41 -6.46
C ALA A 76 3.25 -22.03 -7.76
N LEU A 77 3.38 -21.34 -8.90
CA LEU A 77 2.73 -21.71 -10.16
C LEU A 77 3.71 -22.15 -11.26
N GLY A 78 4.99 -21.78 -11.15
CA GLY A 78 6.05 -22.16 -12.07
C GLY A 78 5.69 -21.96 -13.54
N TYR A 79 5.78 -23.03 -14.32
CA TYR A 79 5.53 -23.04 -15.77
C TYR A 79 4.10 -22.74 -16.20
N ARG A 80 3.15 -22.71 -15.26
CA ARG A 80 1.76 -22.37 -15.55
C ARG A 80 1.55 -20.88 -15.81
N ILE A 81 2.47 -20.03 -15.35
CA ILE A 81 2.48 -18.61 -15.68
C ILE A 81 2.90 -18.47 -17.15
N SER A 82 2.03 -17.91 -17.98
CA SER A 82 2.29 -17.70 -19.40
C SER A 82 3.15 -16.45 -19.66
N GLY A 83 3.18 -15.53 -18.70
CA GLY A 83 3.97 -14.30 -18.76
C GLY A 83 3.40 -13.23 -17.83
N GLY A 84 4.01 -12.05 -17.86
CA GLY A 84 3.56 -10.98 -17.00
C GLY A 84 4.41 -9.72 -17.06
N VAL A 85 3.89 -8.64 -16.48
CA VAL A 85 4.61 -7.38 -16.29
C VAL A 85 4.32 -6.83 -14.89
N VAL A 86 5.37 -6.59 -14.12
CA VAL A 86 5.26 -5.99 -12.78
C VAL A 86 6.14 -4.75 -12.70
N ALA A 87 5.54 -3.62 -12.30
CA ALA A 87 6.24 -2.36 -12.12
C ALA A 87 6.70 -2.18 -10.66
N VAL A 88 7.95 -1.81 -10.44
CA VAL A 88 8.52 -1.60 -9.10
C VAL A 88 9.23 -0.26 -8.99
N LYS A 89 9.59 0.15 -7.77
CA LYS A 89 10.43 1.32 -7.55
C LYS A 89 11.82 1.09 -8.15
N ALA A 90 12.43 2.13 -8.72
CA ALA A 90 13.84 2.07 -9.14
C ALA A 90 14.78 1.62 -8.00
N GLY A 91 15.66 0.66 -8.30
CA GLY A 91 16.55 -0.02 -7.35
C GLY A 91 15.92 -1.19 -6.60
N PHE A 92 14.64 -1.52 -6.85
CA PHE A 92 13.91 -2.61 -6.17
C PHE A 92 13.65 -3.81 -7.09
N ALA A 93 14.15 -3.79 -8.32
CA ALA A 93 14.00 -4.91 -9.24
C ALA A 93 14.79 -6.13 -8.76
N GLU A 94 14.09 -7.26 -8.62
CA GLU A 94 14.70 -8.59 -8.53
C GLU A 94 14.33 -9.39 -9.79
N PRO A 95 15.24 -10.21 -10.35
CA PRO A 95 14.94 -11.02 -11.52
C PRO A 95 13.83 -12.05 -11.25
N CYS A 96 12.98 -12.25 -12.25
CA CYS A 96 11.93 -13.26 -12.31
C CYS A 96 12.10 -14.04 -13.63
N GLU A 97 11.66 -15.30 -13.67
CA GLU A 97 11.85 -16.17 -14.84
C GLU A 97 10.88 -15.87 -15.99
N ARG A 98 9.64 -15.54 -15.65
CA ARG A 98 8.49 -15.42 -16.56
C ARG A 98 7.83 -14.05 -16.51
N VAL A 99 7.98 -13.35 -15.38
CA VAL A 99 7.40 -12.01 -15.19
C VAL A 99 8.44 -10.95 -15.50
N ARG A 100 8.16 -10.07 -16.47
CA ARG A 100 9.02 -8.93 -16.77
C ARG A 100 8.91 -7.88 -15.67
N ILE A 101 10.02 -7.52 -15.06
CA ILE A 101 10.09 -6.44 -14.06
C ILE A 101 10.48 -5.13 -14.74
N LEU A 102 9.72 -4.07 -14.48
CA LEU A 102 10.00 -2.72 -14.95
C LEU A 102 10.19 -1.77 -13.76
N GLU A 103 11.18 -0.90 -13.84
CA GLU A 103 11.43 0.10 -12.81
C GLU A 103 10.72 1.43 -13.14
N ALA A 104 10.24 2.07 -12.09
CA ALA A 104 9.50 3.32 -12.14
C ALA A 104 9.85 4.24 -10.96
N SER A 105 9.61 5.53 -11.12
CA SER A 105 9.88 6.52 -10.10
C SER A 105 8.86 6.49 -8.94
N HIS A 106 9.38 6.75 -7.74
CA HIS A 106 8.64 6.84 -6.49
C HIS A 106 9.48 7.66 -5.48
N PRO A 107 8.90 8.61 -4.73
CA PRO A 107 7.46 8.80 -4.49
C PRO A 107 6.75 9.71 -5.49
N VAL A 108 7.47 10.45 -6.33
CA VAL A 108 6.89 11.34 -7.33
C VAL A 108 6.92 10.64 -8.69
N PRO A 109 5.79 10.49 -9.40
CA PRO A 109 5.77 9.84 -10.70
C PRO A 109 6.50 10.68 -11.76
N ASP A 110 7.16 9.99 -12.70
CA ASP A 110 7.77 10.60 -13.89
C ASP A 110 7.44 9.76 -15.15
N GLU A 111 8.13 10.01 -16.26
CA GLU A 111 7.92 9.27 -17.50
C GLU A 111 8.23 7.76 -17.39
N THR A 112 9.09 7.33 -16.45
CA THR A 112 9.31 5.90 -16.19
C THR A 112 8.07 5.26 -15.60
N SER A 113 7.36 5.96 -14.71
CA SER A 113 6.07 5.53 -14.16
C SER A 113 5.00 5.41 -15.24
N VAL A 114 4.95 6.35 -16.19
CA VAL A 114 4.02 6.29 -17.33
C VAL A 114 4.32 5.10 -18.23
N ARG A 115 5.59 4.91 -18.60
CA ARG A 115 6.00 3.76 -19.44
C ARG A 115 5.69 2.42 -18.78
N ALA A 116 6.03 2.27 -17.50
CA ALA A 116 5.77 1.04 -16.76
C ALA A 116 4.27 0.75 -16.66
N ALA A 117 3.46 1.76 -16.36
CA ALA A 117 2.02 1.60 -16.26
C ALA A 117 1.36 1.30 -17.61
N ARG A 118 1.82 1.93 -18.71
CA ARG A 118 1.38 1.57 -20.06
C ARG A 118 1.74 0.14 -20.43
N ALA A 119 2.91 -0.36 -20.05
CA ALA A 119 3.29 -1.74 -20.29
C ALA A 119 2.42 -2.75 -19.52
N VAL A 120 2.02 -2.41 -18.29
CA VAL A 120 1.04 -3.21 -17.52
C VAL A 120 -0.34 -3.17 -18.18
N MET A 121 -0.80 -2.00 -18.61
CA MET A 121 -2.07 -1.85 -19.33
C MET A 121 -2.08 -2.61 -20.66
N GLU A 122 -0.97 -2.62 -21.39
CA GLU A 122 -0.85 -3.35 -22.65
C GLU A 122 -0.93 -4.87 -22.43
N ALA A 123 -0.24 -5.38 -21.41
CA ALA A 123 -0.38 -6.78 -21.02
C ALA A 123 -1.82 -7.11 -20.55
N ALA A 124 -2.50 -6.16 -19.91
CA ALA A 124 -3.90 -6.31 -19.50
C ALA A 124 -4.87 -6.37 -20.69
N ARG A 125 -4.70 -5.53 -21.73
CA ARG A 125 -5.51 -5.56 -22.95
C ARG A 125 -5.42 -6.88 -23.70
N GLY A 126 -4.31 -7.58 -23.53
CA GLY A 126 -4.12 -8.89 -24.11
C GLY A 126 -4.97 -9.98 -23.46
N ALA A 127 -5.65 -9.77 -22.32
CA ALA A 127 -6.43 -10.77 -21.60
C ALA A 127 -7.88 -10.90 -22.13
N ASP A 128 -8.45 -12.09 -22.02
CA ASP A 128 -9.79 -12.48 -22.51
C ASP A 128 -10.52 -13.41 -21.50
N GLU A 129 -11.70 -13.95 -21.86
CA GLU A 129 -12.44 -14.88 -20.99
C GLU A 129 -11.63 -16.13 -20.60
N GLY A 130 -10.71 -16.57 -21.45
CA GLY A 130 -9.82 -17.71 -21.24
C GLY A 130 -8.60 -17.38 -20.37
N THR A 131 -8.52 -16.18 -19.80
CA THR A 131 -7.37 -15.71 -19.04
C THR A 131 -7.66 -15.60 -17.54
N LEU A 132 -6.78 -16.19 -16.72
CA LEU A 132 -6.68 -15.87 -15.29
C LEU A 132 -5.57 -14.86 -15.06
N VAL A 133 -5.86 -13.71 -14.45
CA VAL A 133 -4.89 -12.66 -14.17
C VAL A 133 -4.68 -12.51 -12.67
N LEU A 134 -3.46 -12.75 -12.21
CA LEU A 134 -3.02 -12.41 -10.86
C LEU A 134 -2.50 -10.97 -10.87
N VAL A 135 -3.16 -10.06 -10.14
CA VAL A 135 -2.73 -8.67 -10.00
C VAL A 135 -2.06 -8.48 -8.64
N LEU A 136 -0.74 -8.30 -8.63
CA LEU A 136 0.07 -8.15 -7.42
C LEU A 136 0.20 -6.67 -7.06
N VAL A 137 -0.29 -6.30 -5.88
CA VAL A 137 -0.35 -4.89 -5.45
C VAL A 137 0.38 -4.72 -4.14
N SER A 138 1.26 -3.72 -4.07
CA SER A 138 1.86 -3.30 -2.81
C SER A 138 1.94 -1.78 -2.67
N GLY A 139 2.45 -1.33 -1.53
CA GLY A 139 2.75 0.08 -1.26
C GLY A 139 3.52 0.80 -2.36
N GLY A 140 3.28 2.10 -2.50
CA GLY A 140 3.87 2.96 -3.55
C GLY A 140 3.22 2.85 -4.93
N GLY A 141 2.24 1.96 -5.13
CA GLY A 141 1.55 1.76 -6.41
C GLY A 141 0.92 3.01 -7.02
N SER A 142 0.52 3.97 -6.18
CA SER A 142 -0.03 5.27 -6.59
C SER A 142 0.87 6.05 -7.56
N SER A 143 2.18 6.01 -7.32
CA SER A 143 3.20 6.73 -8.10
C SER A 143 3.85 5.83 -9.14
N ILE A 144 4.06 4.55 -8.82
CA ILE A 144 4.64 3.56 -9.75
C ILE A 144 3.70 3.30 -10.93
N LEU A 145 2.40 3.07 -10.67
CA LEU A 145 1.39 2.83 -11.71
C LEU A 145 0.66 4.13 -12.05
N CYS A 146 1.32 5.04 -12.76
CA CYS A 146 0.76 6.36 -13.07
C CYS A 146 0.62 6.58 -14.58
N VAL A 147 -0.63 6.56 -15.08
CA VAL A 147 -0.97 7.08 -16.41
C VAL A 147 -2.00 8.22 -16.24
N PRO A 148 -1.76 9.41 -16.81
CA PRO A 148 -2.78 10.45 -16.96
C PRO A 148 -4.01 9.95 -17.73
N TYR A 149 -5.10 10.71 -17.72
CA TYR A 149 -6.24 10.39 -18.58
C TYR A 149 -5.86 10.58 -20.05
N ASP A 150 -6.15 9.62 -20.92
CA ASP A 150 -5.84 9.69 -22.36
C ASP A 150 -6.83 8.93 -23.24
N LYS A 151 -8.09 8.81 -22.78
CA LYS A 151 -9.17 8.12 -23.50
C LYS A 151 -10.29 9.08 -23.92
N ASP A 152 -11.29 8.59 -24.65
CA ASP A 152 -12.51 9.33 -25.02
C ASP A 152 -12.26 10.70 -25.70
N GLY A 153 -11.22 10.78 -26.54
CA GLY A 153 -10.88 12.02 -27.25
C GLY A 153 -10.36 13.14 -26.34
N ARG A 154 -9.90 12.81 -25.13
CA ARG A 154 -9.26 13.72 -24.17
C ARG A 154 -7.90 13.16 -23.77
N SER A 155 -6.98 14.06 -23.45
CA SER A 155 -5.66 13.68 -22.95
C SER A 155 -5.13 14.72 -21.97
N LEU A 156 -4.43 14.24 -20.94
CA LEU A 156 -3.72 15.04 -19.96
C LEU A 156 -2.23 14.71 -20.03
N ALA A 157 -1.40 15.73 -19.86
CA ALA A 157 0.01 15.51 -19.61
C ALA A 157 0.23 15.01 -18.18
N LEU A 158 1.37 14.36 -17.95
CA LEU A 158 1.79 14.00 -16.59
C LEU A 158 1.95 15.25 -15.71
N ALA A 159 2.46 16.35 -16.29
CA ALA A 159 2.58 17.64 -15.63
C ALA A 159 1.22 18.18 -15.15
N ASP A 160 0.14 18.00 -15.93
CA ASP A 160 -1.18 18.47 -15.55
C ASP A 160 -1.67 17.76 -14.28
N LYS A 161 -1.56 16.43 -14.27
CA LYS A 161 -1.92 15.59 -13.14
C LYS A 161 -1.08 15.89 -11.89
N ALA A 162 0.21 16.15 -12.07
CA ALA A 162 1.11 16.53 -10.99
C ALA A 162 0.75 17.90 -10.41
N ALA A 163 0.39 18.88 -11.25
CA ALA A 163 -0.05 20.20 -10.83
C ALA A 163 -1.34 20.13 -10.01
N VAL A 164 -2.36 19.39 -10.47
CA VAL A 164 -3.60 19.20 -9.69
C VAL A 164 -3.33 18.59 -8.32
N THR A 165 -2.47 17.56 -8.27
CA THR A 165 -2.13 16.90 -7.00
C THR A 165 -1.43 17.87 -6.03
N ARG A 166 -0.57 18.75 -6.55
CA ARG A 166 0.13 19.77 -5.76
C ARG A 166 -0.83 20.79 -5.18
N GLU A 167 -1.78 21.29 -5.98
CA GLU A 167 -2.79 22.25 -5.52
C GLU A 167 -3.67 21.64 -4.42
N LEU A 168 -4.10 20.38 -4.58
CA LEU A 168 -4.89 19.68 -3.57
C LEU A 168 -4.13 19.50 -2.24
N LEU A 169 -2.84 19.16 -2.31
CA LEU A 169 -1.99 19.07 -1.12
C LEU A 169 -1.81 20.44 -0.46
N ALA A 170 -1.55 21.48 -1.25
CA ALA A 170 -1.34 22.85 -0.76
C ALA A 170 -2.59 23.44 -0.09
N CYS A 171 -3.79 23.07 -0.56
CA CYS A 171 -5.04 23.52 0.04
C CYS A 171 -5.53 22.65 1.21
N GLY A 172 -4.76 21.61 1.59
CA GLY A 172 -5.09 20.76 2.74
C GLY A 172 -6.24 19.78 2.49
N ALA A 173 -6.49 19.38 1.24
CA ALA A 173 -7.48 18.33 0.95
C ALA A 173 -7.10 17.01 1.62
N ASP A 174 -8.09 16.27 2.11
CA ASP A 174 -7.84 14.98 2.74
C ASP A 174 -7.47 13.92 1.68
N ILE A 175 -6.91 12.79 2.13
CA ILE A 175 -6.44 11.74 1.21
C ILE A 175 -7.58 11.11 0.39
N ARG A 176 -8.81 11.07 0.91
CA ARG A 176 -9.97 10.52 0.19
C ARG A 176 -10.39 11.48 -0.91
N GLU A 177 -10.39 12.77 -0.64
CA GLU A 177 -10.68 13.83 -1.60
C GLU A 177 -9.63 13.89 -2.71
N ILE A 178 -8.35 13.86 -2.33
CA ILE A 178 -7.24 13.76 -3.28
C ILE A 178 -7.40 12.53 -4.17
N ASN A 179 -7.72 11.36 -3.60
CA ASN A 179 -7.88 10.14 -4.36
C ASN A 179 -9.10 10.17 -5.29
N ALA A 180 -10.21 10.80 -4.87
CA ALA A 180 -11.36 11.01 -5.74
C ALA A 180 -10.97 11.75 -7.02
N VAL A 181 -10.30 12.90 -6.91
CA VAL A 181 -9.82 13.64 -8.08
C VAL A 181 -8.78 12.83 -8.87
N ARG A 182 -7.80 12.21 -8.21
CA ARG A 182 -6.73 11.45 -8.87
C ARG A 182 -7.22 10.25 -9.69
N ARG A 183 -8.29 9.57 -9.27
CA ARG A 183 -8.91 8.47 -10.03
C ARG A 183 -9.51 8.97 -11.33
N HIS A 184 -10.26 10.06 -11.28
CA HIS A 184 -10.89 10.69 -12.43
C HIS A 184 -9.86 11.20 -13.45
N LEU A 185 -8.71 11.72 -13.00
CA LEU A 185 -7.60 12.14 -13.86
C LEU A 185 -6.63 11.01 -14.29
N SER A 186 -7.04 9.73 -14.29
CA SER A 186 -6.15 8.61 -14.57
C SER A 186 -6.72 7.58 -15.53
N ALA A 187 -5.94 7.12 -16.51
CA ALA A 187 -6.38 6.02 -17.38
C ALA A 187 -6.43 4.64 -16.72
N VAL A 188 -5.87 4.45 -15.51
CA VAL A 188 -5.69 3.11 -14.90
C VAL A 188 -6.26 2.97 -13.48
N LYS A 189 -6.47 4.07 -12.76
CA LYS A 189 -6.97 4.07 -11.37
C LYS A 189 -8.50 4.01 -11.32
N GLY A 190 -9.06 3.72 -10.14
CA GLY A 190 -10.51 3.72 -9.92
C GLY A 190 -11.25 2.69 -10.76
N GLY A 191 -10.84 1.43 -10.67
CA GLY A 191 -11.47 0.32 -11.40
C GLY A 191 -11.09 0.22 -12.87
N ARG A 192 -10.37 1.19 -13.44
CA ARG A 192 -10.03 1.20 -14.87
C ARG A 192 -9.06 0.09 -15.30
N LEU A 193 -8.23 -0.44 -14.39
CA LEU A 193 -7.46 -1.65 -14.71
C LEU A 193 -8.37 -2.87 -14.80
N ALA A 194 -9.37 -3.00 -13.91
CA ALA A 194 -10.38 -4.04 -14.03
C ALA A 194 -11.23 -3.88 -15.31
N GLU A 195 -11.55 -2.64 -15.72
CA GLU A 195 -12.22 -2.34 -16.99
C GLU A 195 -11.40 -2.86 -18.18
N ILE A 196 -10.08 -2.63 -18.19
CA ILE A 196 -9.18 -3.11 -19.27
C ILE A 196 -9.05 -4.64 -19.25
N LEU A 197 -9.10 -5.27 -18.08
CA LEU A 197 -8.98 -6.71 -17.93
C LEU A 197 -10.27 -7.47 -18.26
N ALA A 198 -11.43 -6.81 -18.27
CA ALA A 198 -12.68 -7.46 -18.61
C ALA A 198 -12.63 -7.99 -20.06
N PRO A 199 -13.07 -9.24 -20.32
CA PRO A 199 -13.87 -10.12 -19.44
C PRO A 199 -13.08 -11.18 -18.65
N ALA A 200 -11.75 -11.04 -18.52
CA ALA A 200 -10.91 -12.02 -17.82
C ALA A 200 -11.28 -12.22 -16.34
N THR A 201 -10.84 -13.35 -15.79
CA THR A 201 -10.91 -13.59 -14.35
C THR A 201 -9.72 -12.94 -13.65
N VAL A 202 -9.98 -12.07 -12.68
CA VAL A 202 -8.95 -11.27 -12.01
C VAL A 202 -8.90 -11.60 -10.52
N VAL A 203 -7.69 -11.91 -10.04
CA VAL A 203 -7.41 -12.13 -8.62
C VAL A 203 -6.33 -11.16 -8.19
N THR A 204 -6.73 -10.12 -7.46
CA THR A 204 -5.79 -9.13 -6.92
C THR A 204 -5.28 -9.58 -5.55
N LEU A 205 -3.97 -9.72 -5.43
CA LEU A 205 -3.28 -10.05 -4.18
C LEU A 205 -2.59 -8.81 -3.64
N ILE A 206 -2.95 -8.40 -2.42
CA ILE A 206 -2.62 -7.07 -1.90
C ILE A 206 -1.77 -7.16 -0.63
N LEU A 207 -0.62 -6.48 -0.64
CA LEU A 207 0.17 -6.14 0.54
C LEU A 207 -0.07 -4.66 0.89
N SER A 208 -0.93 -4.43 1.88
CA SER A 208 -1.42 -3.10 2.25
C SER A 208 -0.46 -2.35 3.18
N ASP A 209 -0.06 -1.15 2.75
CA ASP A 209 0.57 -0.12 3.59
C ASP A 209 -0.41 0.99 4.01
N VAL A 210 -1.70 0.84 3.69
CA VAL A 210 -2.74 1.82 4.01
C VAL A 210 -3.33 1.50 5.37
N VAL A 211 -3.37 2.49 6.25
CA VAL A 211 -4.01 2.36 7.57
C VAL A 211 -5.48 1.98 7.40
N GLY A 212 -5.85 0.83 7.97
CA GLY A 212 -7.22 0.32 7.92
C GLY A 212 -7.56 -0.51 6.68
N ASP A 213 -6.60 -0.74 5.78
CA ASP A 213 -6.71 -1.64 4.62
C ASP A 213 -7.86 -1.32 3.66
N GLU A 214 -8.19 -0.02 3.49
CA GLU A 214 -9.25 0.42 2.58
C GLU A 214 -8.83 0.21 1.10
N LEU A 215 -9.45 -0.77 0.44
CA LEU A 215 -9.10 -1.20 -0.91
C LEU A 215 -9.09 -0.08 -1.95
N ALA A 216 -10.06 0.83 -1.92
CA ALA A 216 -10.15 1.94 -2.87
C ALA A 216 -9.03 2.99 -2.70
N SER A 217 -8.40 3.02 -1.53
CA SER A 217 -7.28 3.90 -1.20
C SER A 217 -5.94 3.27 -1.58
N ILE A 218 -5.80 1.93 -1.49
CA ILE A 218 -4.58 1.21 -1.88
C ILE A 218 -4.31 1.41 -3.37
N ALA A 219 -3.21 2.11 -3.68
CA ALA A 219 -2.83 2.51 -5.03
C ALA A 219 -3.94 3.23 -5.84
N SER A 220 -4.91 3.84 -5.15
CA SER A 220 -6.13 4.42 -5.74
C SER A 220 -7.03 3.40 -6.48
N GLY A 221 -7.05 2.16 -6.02
CA GLY A 221 -7.99 1.11 -6.41
C GLY A 221 -8.10 0.79 -7.92
N PRO A 222 -7.03 0.46 -8.66
CA PRO A 222 -7.13 0.12 -10.09
C PRO A 222 -8.07 -1.05 -10.41
N THR A 223 -8.24 -1.99 -9.48
CA THR A 223 -9.10 -3.19 -9.61
C THR A 223 -10.31 -3.18 -8.68
N VAL A 224 -10.68 -1.99 -8.16
CA VAL A 224 -11.73 -1.79 -7.15
C VAL A 224 -12.73 -0.77 -7.70
N PRO A 225 -14.04 -0.95 -7.48
CA PRO A 225 -15.03 0.05 -7.89
C PRO A 225 -14.79 1.39 -7.22
N ASP A 226 -15.04 2.46 -7.97
CA ASP A 226 -14.94 3.83 -7.47
C ASP A 226 -16.33 4.37 -7.14
N PRO A 227 -16.66 4.62 -5.85
CA PRO A 227 -17.96 5.16 -5.47
C PRO A 227 -18.10 6.67 -5.77
N THR A 228 -17.00 7.37 -6.06
CA THR A 228 -17.02 8.81 -6.38
C THR A 228 -17.28 9.02 -7.86
N THR A 229 -17.84 10.17 -8.22
CA THR A 229 -18.22 10.56 -9.58
C THR A 229 -17.41 11.73 -10.10
N TRP A 230 -17.54 12.03 -11.40
CA TRP A 230 -17.01 13.27 -11.96
C TRP A 230 -17.50 14.52 -11.23
N SER A 231 -18.78 14.54 -10.82
CA SER A 231 -19.37 15.65 -10.07
C SER A 231 -18.74 15.81 -8.69
N ASP A 232 -18.41 14.72 -8.01
CA ASP A 232 -17.70 14.77 -6.73
C ASP A 232 -16.28 15.34 -6.91
N ALA A 233 -15.56 14.86 -7.92
CA ALA A 233 -14.21 15.33 -8.21
C ALA A 233 -14.16 16.84 -8.54
N LEU A 234 -15.10 17.32 -9.37
CA LEU A 234 -15.23 18.75 -9.66
C LEU A 234 -15.69 19.56 -8.42
N GLY A 235 -16.61 19.00 -7.64
CA GLY A 235 -17.09 19.59 -6.39
C GLY A 235 -15.98 19.81 -5.37
N ILE A 236 -15.04 18.87 -5.24
CA ILE A 236 -13.84 19.00 -4.39
C ILE A 236 -12.99 20.19 -4.85
N VAL A 237 -12.65 20.25 -6.13
CA VAL A 237 -11.84 21.32 -6.73
C VAL A 237 -12.47 22.71 -6.53
N ARG A 238 -13.80 22.80 -6.64
CA ARG A 238 -14.58 24.02 -6.37
C ARG A 238 -14.60 24.42 -4.92
N ARG A 239 -14.89 23.47 -4.02
CA ARG A 239 -14.98 23.72 -2.58
C ARG A 239 -13.68 24.24 -1.98
N PHE A 240 -12.54 23.78 -2.50
CA PHE A 240 -11.21 24.30 -2.11
C PHE A 240 -10.78 25.56 -2.88
N GLY A 241 -11.60 26.05 -3.82
CA GLY A 241 -11.28 27.23 -4.61
C GLY A 241 -10.00 27.07 -5.45
N ILE A 242 -9.73 25.86 -5.96
CA ILE A 242 -8.55 25.57 -6.79
C ILE A 242 -8.88 25.40 -8.28
N GLU A 243 -10.15 25.50 -8.69
CA GLU A 243 -10.59 25.30 -10.09
C GLU A 243 -9.84 26.17 -11.10
N GLU A 244 -9.60 27.44 -10.78
CA GLU A 244 -8.86 28.37 -11.64
C GLU A 244 -7.34 28.29 -11.48
N ARG A 245 -6.85 27.54 -10.48
CA ARG A 245 -5.41 27.33 -10.23
C ARG A 245 -4.88 26.06 -10.89
N ILE A 246 -5.75 25.10 -11.18
CA ILE A 246 -5.37 23.88 -11.88
C ILE A 246 -5.23 24.12 -13.39
N PRO A 247 -4.44 23.30 -14.11
CA PRO A 247 -4.30 23.41 -15.55
C PRO A 247 -5.64 23.32 -16.28
N ARG A 248 -5.82 24.16 -17.32
CA ARG A 248 -7.04 24.24 -18.12
C ARG A 248 -7.50 22.87 -18.63
N ALA A 249 -6.59 22.02 -19.09
CA ALA A 249 -6.91 20.68 -19.58
C ALA A 249 -7.58 19.81 -18.49
N ALA A 250 -7.11 19.88 -17.23
CA ALA A 250 -7.69 19.14 -16.13
C ALA A 250 -9.06 19.71 -15.71
N ARG A 251 -9.20 21.05 -15.68
CA ARG A 251 -10.47 21.71 -15.40
C ARG A 251 -11.54 21.36 -16.45
N ASP A 252 -11.17 21.44 -17.73
CA ASP A 252 -12.06 21.12 -18.85
C ASP A 252 -12.47 19.64 -18.78
N LEU A 253 -11.54 18.72 -18.48
CA LEU A 253 -11.84 17.30 -18.32
C LEU A 253 -12.85 17.04 -17.18
N LEU A 254 -12.64 17.64 -16.00
CA LEU A 254 -13.55 17.50 -14.87
C LEU A 254 -14.94 18.07 -15.19
N SER A 255 -14.99 19.21 -15.88
CA SER A 255 -16.23 19.86 -16.30
C SER A 255 -16.99 19.05 -17.35
N ASP A 256 -16.28 18.49 -18.33
CA ASP A 256 -16.84 17.58 -19.34
C ASP A 256 -17.44 16.34 -18.70
N GLY A 257 -16.71 15.71 -17.78
CA GLY A 257 -17.19 14.54 -17.04
C GLY A 257 -18.43 14.87 -16.20
N ALA A 258 -18.41 15.97 -15.44
CA ALA A 258 -19.54 16.37 -14.60
C ALA A 258 -20.79 16.76 -15.40
N ALA A 259 -20.61 17.16 -16.66
CA ALA A 259 -21.69 17.42 -17.60
C ALA A 259 -22.19 16.17 -18.35
N GLY A 260 -21.68 14.98 -18.01
CA GLY A 260 -22.10 13.71 -18.63
C GLY A 260 -21.55 13.49 -20.04
N ARG A 261 -20.53 14.24 -20.47
CA ARG A 261 -19.91 14.07 -21.80
C ARG A 261 -18.89 12.94 -21.85
N LEU A 262 -18.46 12.44 -20.69
CA LEU A 262 -17.47 11.37 -20.57
C LEU A 262 -18.04 10.26 -19.68
N PRO A 263 -17.74 8.98 -19.97
CA PRO A 263 -18.08 7.90 -19.06
C PRO A 263 -17.35 8.09 -17.74
N ASP A 264 -18.02 7.71 -16.64
CA ASP A 264 -17.44 7.79 -15.31
C ASP A 264 -16.47 6.61 -15.04
N THR A 265 -15.74 6.63 -13.92
CA THR A 265 -15.01 5.44 -13.45
C THR A 265 -15.99 4.29 -13.17
N PRO A 266 -15.59 3.01 -13.35
CA PRO A 266 -16.46 1.88 -13.05
C PRO A 266 -17.01 1.90 -11.61
N LYS A 267 -18.34 1.77 -11.50
CA LYS A 267 -19.07 1.98 -10.24
C LYS A 267 -19.31 0.69 -9.47
N PRO A 268 -19.62 0.78 -8.16
CA PRO A 268 -20.15 -0.35 -7.41
C PRO A 268 -21.38 -0.94 -8.13
N GLY A 269 -21.39 -2.26 -8.35
CA GLY A 269 -22.46 -2.96 -9.06
C GLY A 269 -22.22 -3.17 -10.56
N ASP A 270 -21.18 -2.58 -11.14
CA ASP A 270 -20.78 -2.85 -12.52
C ASP A 270 -20.45 -4.34 -12.73
N ARG A 271 -20.87 -4.90 -13.86
CA ARG A 271 -20.71 -6.32 -14.19
C ARG A 271 -19.25 -6.72 -14.32
N ILE A 272 -18.35 -5.79 -14.65
CA ILE A 272 -16.91 -6.08 -14.75
C ILE A 272 -16.33 -6.63 -13.44
N PHE A 273 -16.90 -6.25 -12.29
CA PHE A 273 -16.39 -6.68 -10.99
C PHE A 273 -16.86 -8.08 -10.58
N ARG A 274 -17.74 -8.72 -11.35
CA ARG A 274 -18.20 -10.10 -11.05
C ARG A 274 -17.08 -11.13 -11.19
N SER A 275 -16.10 -10.87 -12.05
CA SER A 275 -14.93 -11.72 -12.25
C SER A 275 -13.69 -11.23 -11.49
N VAL A 276 -13.84 -10.23 -10.62
CA VAL A 276 -12.73 -9.62 -9.87
C VAL A 276 -12.81 -9.99 -8.39
N THR A 277 -11.76 -10.63 -7.88
CA THR A 277 -11.59 -10.94 -6.46
C THR A 277 -10.39 -10.19 -5.90
N ASN A 278 -10.60 -9.38 -4.85
CA ASN A 278 -9.53 -8.64 -4.18
C ASN A 278 -9.24 -9.24 -2.80
N ILE A 279 -7.99 -9.64 -2.54
CA ILE A 279 -7.57 -10.33 -1.32
C ILE A 279 -6.37 -9.63 -0.70
N VAL A 280 -6.52 -9.17 0.55
CA VAL A 280 -5.41 -8.61 1.34
C VAL A 280 -4.63 -9.75 1.99
N LEU A 281 -3.44 -10.02 1.46
CA LEU A 281 -2.53 -11.04 1.97
C LEU A 281 -1.80 -10.59 3.23
N GLY A 282 -1.39 -9.33 3.27
CA GLY A 282 -0.60 -8.75 4.36
C GLY A 282 -0.97 -7.31 4.64
N SER A 283 -0.80 -6.91 5.89
CA SER A 283 -0.94 -5.51 6.31
C SER A 283 -0.12 -5.22 7.56
N ASN A 284 0.01 -3.94 7.89
CA ASN A 284 0.64 -3.49 9.13
C ASN A 284 0.03 -4.18 10.37
N ARG A 285 -1.28 -4.45 10.35
CA ARG A 285 -1.96 -5.20 11.42
C ARG A 285 -1.42 -6.62 11.59
N ARG A 286 -1.14 -7.32 10.49
CA ARG A 286 -0.57 -8.68 10.53
C ARG A 286 0.83 -8.65 11.12
N ALA A 287 1.67 -7.74 10.66
CA ALA A 287 3.03 -7.56 11.19
C ALA A 287 3.04 -7.25 12.70
N ALA A 288 2.23 -6.28 13.14
CA ALA A 288 2.17 -5.90 14.55
C ALA A 288 1.62 -7.02 15.44
N ARG A 289 0.67 -7.83 14.94
CA ARG A 289 0.16 -9.01 15.66
C ARG A 289 1.20 -10.13 15.77
N ALA A 290 1.97 -10.37 14.70
CA ALA A 290 3.06 -11.36 14.73
C ALA A 290 4.18 -10.94 15.69
N ALA A 291 4.57 -9.66 15.68
CA ALA A 291 5.46 -9.10 16.69
C ALA A 291 4.90 -9.29 18.11
N ALA A 292 3.60 -9.07 18.32
CA ALA A 292 2.96 -9.30 19.61
C ALA A 292 2.91 -10.77 20.03
N ALA A 293 2.76 -11.70 19.09
CA ALA A 293 2.90 -13.13 19.38
C ALA A 293 4.32 -13.46 19.82
N ARG A 294 5.34 -12.99 19.09
CA ARG A 294 6.74 -13.25 19.43
C ARG A 294 7.13 -12.66 20.78
N ALA A 295 6.67 -11.46 21.11
CA ALA A 295 6.92 -10.86 22.42
C ALA A 295 6.36 -11.72 23.57
N ARG A 296 5.19 -12.34 23.40
CA ARG A 296 4.62 -13.25 24.41
C ARG A 296 5.45 -14.52 24.55
N GLU A 297 5.91 -15.09 23.44
CA GLU A 297 6.80 -16.27 23.44
C GLU A 297 8.13 -16.01 24.15
N LEU A 298 8.66 -14.79 24.05
CA LEU A 298 9.85 -14.35 24.78
C LEU A 298 9.59 -14.04 26.27
N GLY A 299 8.35 -14.19 26.73
CA GLY A 299 7.94 -14.03 28.14
C GLY A 299 7.49 -12.62 28.54
N TYR A 300 7.27 -11.71 27.58
CA TYR A 300 6.73 -10.40 27.89
C TYR A 300 5.22 -10.42 28.12
N ARG A 301 4.76 -9.61 29.07
CA ARG A 301 3.36 -9.21 29.20
C ARG A 301 3.05 -8.19 28.12
N THR A 302 2.69 -8.68 26.95
CA THR A 302 2.45 -7.83 25.78
C THR A 302 1.12 -7.09 25.86
N LEU A 303 1.14 -5.81 25.46
CA LEU A 303 -0.04 -4.99 25.21
C LEU A 303 0.01 -4.51 23.75
N TYR A 304 -0.97 -4.93 22.94
CA TYR A 304 -1.10 -4.49 21.56
C TYR A 304 -2.04 -3.27 21.51
N LEU A 305 -1.49 -2.12 21.10
CA LEU A 305 -2.18 -0.83 21.08
C LEU A 305 -2.99 -0.59 19.79
N GLY A 306 -2.89 -1.50 18.80
CA GLY A 306 -3.56 -1.37 17.51
C GLY A 306 -2.60 -1.11 16.35
N SER A 307 -3.14 -1.03 15.14
CA SER A 307 -2.41 -0.78 13.88
C SER A 307 -2.91 0.45 13.13
N ARG A 308 -3.60 1.36 13.83
CA ARG A 308 -4.24 2.55 13.25
C ARG A 308 -3.63 3.85 13.77
N ILE A 309 -2.42 3.79 14.31
CA ILE A 309 -1.77 4.97 14.85
C ILE A 309 -1.37 5.89 13.69
N THR A 310 -1.82 7.13 13.74
CA THR A 310 -1.50 8.18 12.78
C THR A 310 -1.21 9.47 13.53
N GLY A 311 -0.62 10.46 12.85
CA GLY A 311 -0.27 11.75 13.43
C GLY A 311 1.22 12.06 13.30
N GLU A 312 1.63 13.20 13.85
CA GLU A 312 3.02 13.66 13.80
C GLU A 312 3.92 12.73 14.63
N ALA A 313 4.98 12.22 14.00
CA ALA A 313 5.88 11.21 14.59
C ALA A 313 6.41 11.61 15.98
N ARG A 314 6.81 12.88 16.14
CA ARG A 314 7.34 13.42 17.41
C ARG A 314 6.30 13.44 18.53
N GLU A 315 5.02 13.67 18.22
CA GLU A 315 3.95 13.74 19.21
C GLU A 315 3.55 12.33 19.67
N ILE A 316 3.49 11.38 18.74
CA ILE A 316 3.29 9.96 19.04
C ILE A 316 4.44 9.42 19.90
N ALA A 317 5.69 9.84 19.64
CA ALA A 317 6.83 9.46 20.46
C ALA A 317 6.66 9.88 21.93
N ARG A 318 6.18 11.11 22.18
CA ARG A 318 5.93 11.61 23.55
C ARG A 318 4.85 10.80 24.26
N ALA A 319 3.77 10.46 23.57
CA ALA A 319 2.73 9.61 24.12
C ALA A 319 3.27 8.21 24.51
N TYR A 320 4.08 7.60 23.65
CA TYR A 320 4.72 6.31 23.95
C TYR A 320 5.74 6.40 25.09
N LEU A 321 6.49 7.50 25.17
CA LEU A 321 7.44 7.72 26.27
C LEU A 321 6.70 7.76 27.61
N GLY A 322 5.60 8.51 27.72
CA GLY A 322 4.79 8.55 28.94
C GLY A 322 4.33 7.15 29.38
N MET A 323 3.77 6.37 28.44
CA MET A 323 3.35 4.99 28.73
C MET A 323 4.53 4.08 29.14
N ALA A 324 5.71 4.27 28.54
CA ALA A 324 6.89 3.48 28.86
C ALA A 324 7.45 3.81 30.26
N LEU A 325 7.43 5.09 30.64
CA LEU A 325 7.81 5.56 31.98
C LEU A 325 6.87 4.97 33.04
N ASP A 326 5.55 5.06 32.84
CA ASP A 326 4.55 4.50 33.76
C ASP A 326 4.67 2.97 33.87
N CYS A 327 4.96 2.26 32.77
CA CYS A 327 5.21 0.83 32.79
C CYS A 327 6.49 0.50 33.59
N ALA A 328 7.53 1.32 33.46
CA ALA A 328 8.83 1.11 34.09
C ALA A 328 8.83 1.43 35.60
N ALA A 329 8.04 2.45 36.01
CA ALA A 329 7.85 2.89 37.38
C ALA A 329 6.81 2.01 38.11
N ASP A 330 5.58 2.01 37.61
CA ASP A 330 4.39 1.56 38.34
C ASP A 330 3.72 0.32 37.74
N GLY A 331 4.13 -0.08 36.53
CA GLY A 331 3.57 -1.24 35.85
C GLY A 331 2.18 -0.98 35.27
N VAL A 332 1.88 0.26 34.91
CA VAL A 332 0.65 0.70 34.25
C VAL A 332 0.98 1.26 32.86
N PRO A 333 0.22 0.96 31.80
CA PRO A 333 -0.94 0.05 31.75
C PRO A 333 -0.57 -1.44 31.84
N ARG A 334 0.72 -1.80 31.93
CA ARG A 334 1.15 -3.20 31.90
C ARG A 334 2.33 -3.50 32.81
N SER A 335 2.20 -4.55 33.61
CA SER A 335 3.22 -4.93 34.59
C SER A 335 4.46 -5.57 33.93
N ARG A 336 5.63 -5.29 34.49
CA ARG A 336 6.94 -5.73 33.98
C ARG A 336 7.15 -7.26 34.08
N PRO A 337 7.72 -7.94 33.06
CA PRO A 337 8.32 -7.38 31.85
C PRO A 337 7.25 -7.03 30.80
N ALA A 338 7.07 -5.74 30.51
CA ALA A 338 6.04 -5.26 29.61
C ALA A 338 6.60 -5.06 28.20
N CYS A 339 5.78 -5.32 27.18
CA CYS A 339 6.10 -5.00 25.79
C CYS A 339 4.87 -4.36 25.14
N LEU A 340 5.00 -3.09 24.77
CA LEU A 340 3.94 -2.34 24.12
C LEU A 340 4.21 -2.37 22.62
N ILE A 341 3.23 -2.80 21.83
CA ILE A 341 3.38 -2.91 20.38
C ILE A 341 2.26 -2.14 19.71
N ALA A 342 2.65 -1.27 18.79
CA ALA A 342 1.75 -0.50 17.97
C ALA A 342 2.20 -0.56 16.52
N GLY A 343 1.24 -0.40 15.63
CA GLY A 343 1.47 -0.22 14.21
C GLY A 343 0.69 0.97 13.68
N GLY A 344 1.12 1.52 12.55
CA GLY A 344 0.49 2.70 11.99
C GLY A 344 1.35 3.36 10.92
N GLU A 345 0.93 4.57 10.53
CA GLU A 345 1.58 5.39 9.53
C GLU A 345 1.64 6.84 10.04
N THR A 346 2.74 7.19 10.72
CA THR A 346 2.97 8.58 11.18
C THR A 346 3.52 9.45 10.06
N THR A 347 3.40 10.76 10.23
CA THR A 347 3.89 11.76 9.29
C THR A 347 4.91 12.68 9.94
N VAL A 348 5.68 13.37 9.10
CA VAL A 348 6.60 14.43 9.51
C VAL A 348 6.23 15.70 8.76
N THR A 349 5.94 16.76 9.52
CA THR A 349 5.81 18.10 8.94
C THR A 349 7.20 18.66 8.68
N LEU A 350 7.60 18.71 7.40
CA LEU A 350 8.91 19.22 7.01
C LEU A 350 9.01 20.72 7.31
N ARG A 351 9.99 21.09 8.15
CA ARG A 351 10.29 22.50 8.52
C ARG A 351 11.69 22.95 8.10
N GLY A 352 12.49 22.07 7.51
CA GLY A 352 13.87 22.33 7.12
C GLY A 352 14.37 21.34 6.07
N SER A 353 15.66 21.42 5.75
CA SER A 353 16.33 20.64 4.69
C SER A 353 17.13 19.44 5.20
N GLY A 354 16.92 19.04 6.46
CA GLY A 354 17.59 17.87 7.05
C GLY A 354 17.18 16.55 6.38
N LYS A 355 17.97 15.50 6.62
CA LYS A 355 17.68 14.13 6.18
C LYS A 355 17.18 13.30 7.35
N GLY A 356 16.09 12.57 7.15
CA GLY A 356 15.52 11.66 8.14
C GLY A 356 14.21 11.08 7.63
N GLY A 357 13.57 10.30 8.49
CA GLY A 357 12.26 9.72 8.26
C GLY A 357 11.42 9.72 9.52
N ARG A 358 10.18 9.29 9.38
CA ARG A 358 9.17 9.30 10.45
C ARG A 358 9.52 8.39 11.63
N ASN A 359 10.13 7.23 11.39
CA ASN A 359 10.54 6.30 12.46
C ASN A 359 11.82 6.80 13.15
N GLN A 360 12.76 7.37 12.39
CA GLN A 360 13.95 8.05 12.92
C GLN A 360 13.58 9.25 13.78
N GLU A 361 12.64 10.10 13.34
CA GLU A 361 12.16 11.23 14.13
C GLU A 361 11.47 10.76 15.41
N MET A 362 10.65 9.72 15.32
CA MET A 362 10.01 9.13 16.50
C MET A 362 11.06 8.59 17.50
N ALA A 363 12.06 7.85 17.02
CA ALA A 363 13.14 7.33 17.86
C ALA A 363 13.97 8.45 18.51
N LEU A 364 14.28 9.50 17.76
CA LEU A 364 15.02 10.65 18.28
C LEU A 364 14.21 11.45 19.31
N ALA A 365 12.93 11.70 19.04
CA ALA A 365 12.04 12.39 19.98
C ALA A 365 11.84 11.58 21.27
N PHE A 366 11.71 10.25 21.16
CA PHE A 366 11.64 9.35 22.31
C PHE A 366 12.94 9.41 23.13
N LEU A 367 14.10 9.33 22.47
CA LEU A 367 15.40 9.39 23.13
C LEU A 367 15.63 10.72 23.85
N ALA A 368 15.26 11.84 23.23
CA ALA A 368 15.38 13.16 23.84
C ALA A 368 14.58 13.25 25.15
N GLY A 369 13.30 12.87 25.15
CA GLY A 369 12.50 12.87 26.37
C GLY A 369 12.94 11.84 27.41
N LEU A 370 13.53 10.72 26.98
CA LEU A 370 14.14 9.75 27.89
C LEU A 370 15.36 10.33 28.62
N GLY A 371 16.12 11.21 27.96
CA GLY A 371 17.25 11.94 28.55
C GLY A 371 16.84 12.91 29.66
N ASP A 372 15.64 13.46 29.59
CA ASP A 372 15.05 14.35 30.59
C ASP A 372 14.39 13.60 31.77
N SER A 373 14.33 12.27 31.70
CA SER A 373 13.64 11.42 32.68
C SER A 373 14.56 10.91 33.79
N GLU A 374 13.99 10.43 34.90
CA GLU A 374 14.76 9.86 36.02
C GLU A 374 15.64 8.69 35.54
N SER A 375 16.96 8.78 35.73
CA SER A 375 17.93 7.83 35.16
C SER A 375 17.68 6.38 35.56
N ARG A 376 17.13 6.13 36.76
CA ARG A 376 16.83 4.77 37.26
C ARG A 376 15.67 4.13 36.49
N ILE A 377 14.68 4.92 36.08
CA ILE A 377 13.53 4.49 35.29
C ILE A 377 13.94 4.36 33.83
N ALA A 378 14.63 5.36 33.28
CA ALA A 378 15.06 5.41 31.89
C ALA A 378 15.89 4.19 31.47
N ARG A 379 16.79 3.71 32.34
CA ARG A 379 17.63 2.51 32.09
C ARG A 379 16.83 1.20 31.95
N ARG A 380 15.53 1.20 32.23
CA ARG A 380 14.64 0.03 32.12
C ARG A 380 13.85 -0.01 30.82
N ILE A 381 14.06 0.95 29.92
CA ILE A 381 13.25 1.15 28.72
C ILE A 381 14.11 0.90 27.48
N CYS A 382 13.52 0.21 26.51
CA CYS A 382 14.05 0.07 25.15
C CYS A 382 12.94 0.45 24.18
N PHE A 383 13.28 1.22 23.15
CA PHE A 383 12.35 1.67 22.13
C PHE A 383 12.90 1.37 20.74
N LEU A 384 12.06 0.79 19.89
CA LEU A 384 12.36 0.50 18.49
C LEU A 384 11.19 1.01 17.65
N SER A 385 11.51 1.83 16.65
CA SER A 385 10.59 2.30 15.62
C SER A 385 11.23 2.06 14.26
N ALA A 386 10.52 1.40 13.34
CA ALA A 386 11.07 0.99 12.06
C ALA A 386 9.97 0.73 11.00
N GLY A 387 10.28 1.04 9.74
CA GLY A 387 9.44 0.72 8.59
C GLY A 387 9.61 -0.74 8.17
N THR A 388 8.50 -1.45 7.96
CA THR A 388 8.52 -2.86 7.51
C THR A 388 8.95 -3.04 6.06
N ASP A 389 8.98 -1.97 5.27
CA ASP A 389 9.45 -1.97 3.87
C ASP A 389 10.97 -1.69 3.75
N GLY A 390 11.67 -1.57 4.87
CA GLY A 390 13.12 -1.36 4.93
C GLY A 390 13.57 0.07 4.60
N ASN A 391 12.64 1.01 4.37
CA ASN A 391 12.96 2.43 4.19
C ASN A 391 12.25 3.27 5.24
N ASP A 392 12.92 4.32 5.69
CA ASP A 392 12.32 5.36 6.52
C ASP A 392 12.54 6.74 5.93
#